data_AF-A0A7Y6ZDJ8-F1
#
_entry.id   AF-A0A7Y6ZDJ8-F1
#
_cell.length_a   1.000
_cell.length_b   1.000
_cell.length_c   1.000
_cell.angle_alpha   90.00
_cell.angle_beta   90.00
_cell.angle_gamma   90.00
#
_symmetry.space_group_name_H-M   'P 1'
#
loop_
_entity.id
_entity.type
_entity.pdbx_description
1 polymer ?
#
loop_
_entity_poly.entity_id
_entity_poly.type
_entity_poly.pdbx_seq_one_letter_code
_entity_poly.pdbx_strand_id
1 'polypeptide(L)'
;MAYAGSQQLNKRLTRIEARRRALSKGVIYSVNQDGLIIARPRRRGLRRPIHLLFVAIAGVMLFKAVLYATLGASTYVARVAELAEGTAIERAGAWVMHADDLTIWLALQGKMLLN
;
A
#
# COMPACT_ATOMS: atom_id res chain seq x y z
N MET A 1 37.00 29.06 19.10
CA MET A 1 35.65 29.06 19.72
C MET A 1 34.56 29.80 18.91
N ALA A 2 34.88 30.41 17.74
CA ALA A 2 33.91 31.17 16.93
C ALA A 2 32.89 30.33 16.13
N TYR A 3 33.20 29.06 15.82
CA TYR A 3 32.32 28.20 15.02
C TYR A 3 31.13 27.59 15.78
N ALA A 4 31.15 27.59 17.12
CA ALA A 4 30.05 27.01 17.91
C ALA A 4 28.76 27.84 17.78
N GLY A 5 28.89 29.17 17.71
CA GLY A 5 27.76 30.09 17.54
C GLY A 5 27.10 30.00 16.17
N SER A 6 27.89 29.89 15.10
CA SER A 6 27.37 29.75 13.74
C SER A 6 26.63 28.42 13.51
N GLN A 7 27.13 27.34 14.11
CA GLN A 7 26.46 26.04 14.08
C GLN A 7 25.10 26.07 14.80
N GLN A 8 25.00 26.77 15.94
CA GLN A 8 23.74 26.90 16.68
C GLN A 8 22.73 27.77 15.92
N LEU A 9 23.20 28.82 15.24
CA LEU A 9 22.37 29.65 14.36
C LEU A 9 21.83 28.85 13.17
N ASN A 10 22.68 28.10 12.46
CA ASN A 10 22.27 27.26 11.33
C ASN A 10 21.22 26.22 11.74
N LYS A 11 21.36 25.61 12.92
CA LYS A 11 20.34 24.67 13.48
C LYS A 11 19.00 25.34 13.77
N ARG A 12 18.95 26.64 14.02
CA ARG A 12 17.71 27.40 14.22
C ARG A 12 17.10 27.78 12.87
N LEU A 13 17.91 28.24 11.93
CA LEU A 13 17.46 28.58 10.57
C LEU A 13 16.80 27.38 9.88
N THR A 14 17.45 26.20 9.94
CA THR A 14 16.89 24.96 9.38
C THR A 14 15.55 24.58 10.00
N ARG A 15 15.39 24.76 11.32
CA ARG A 15 14.10 24.52 12.01
C ARG A 15 13.01 25.51 11.58
N ILE A 16 13.35 26.78 11.41
CA ILE A 16 12.41 27.81 10.95
C ILE A 16 11.96 27.50 9.52
N GLU A 17 12.89 27.18 8.63
CA GLU A 17 12.58 26.79 7.25
C GLU A 17 11.74 25.52 7.16
N ALA A 18 12.06 24.50 7.96
CA ALA A 18 11.26 23.27 8.02
C ALA A 18 9.83 23.57 8.48
N ARG A 19 9.66 24.43 9.49
CA ARG A 19 8.34 24.85 9.98
C ARG A 19 7.58 25.66 8.94
N ARG A 20 8.25 26.58 8.23
CA ARG A 20 7.66 27.37 7.14
C ARG A 20 7.21 26.48 5.98
N ARG A 21 8.05 25.53 5.55
CA ARG A 21 7.71 24.53 4.52
C ARG A 21 6.56 23.60 4.95
N ALA A 22 6.42 23.31 6.24
CA ALA A 22 5.30 22.52 6.75
C ALA A 22 4.00 23.32 6.76
N LEU A 23 4.04 24.61 7.13
CA LEU A 23 2.90 25.51 7.11
C LEU A 23 2.38 25.77 5.68
N SER A 24 3.27 25.89 4.68
CA SER A 24 2.85 26.08 3.28
C SER A 24 2.07 24.90 2.69
N LYS A 25 2.22 23.69 3.26
CA LYS A 25 1.46 22.49 2.86
C LYS A 25 0.06 22.40 3.51
N GLY A 26 -0.28 23.33 4.39
CA GLY A 26 -1.56 23.43 5.08
C GLY A 26 -1.41 23.87 6.52
N VAL A 27 -2.31 24.75 6.97
CA VAL A 27 -2.32 25.32 8.33
C VAL A 27 -3.65 24.98 9.00
N ILE A 28 -3.58 24.66 10.30
CA ILE A 28 -4.74 24.62 11.19
C ILE A 28 -4.52 25.69 12.26
N TYR A 29 -5.53 26.54 12.44
CA TYR A 29 -5.54 27.54 13.50
C TYR A 29 -6.12 26.92 14.77
N SER A 30 -5.44 27.14 15.89
CA SER A 30 -5.90 26.76 17.23
C SER A 30 -5.72 27.94 18.16
N VAL A 31 -6.69 28.17 19.03
CA VAL A 31 -6.58 29.16 20.11
C VAL A 31 -5.76 28.53 21.24
N ASN A 32 -4.74 29.23 21.72
CA ASN A 32 -3.97 28.82 22.90
C ASN A 32 -4.71 29.19 24.18
N GLN A 33 -4.27 28.67 25.33
CA GLN A 33 -4.83 29.03 26.63
C GLN A 33 -4.78 30.55 26.91
N ASP A 34 -3.82 31.25 26.31
CA ASP A 34 -3.65 32.71 26.41
C ASP A 34 -4.56 33.52 25.47
N GLY A 35 -5.48 32.87 24.74
CA GLY A 35 -6.36 33.53 23.76
C GLY A 35 -5.71 33.85 22.41
N LEU A 36 -4.42 33.54 22.24
CA LEU A 36 -3.70 33.78 20.98
C LEU A 36 -4.02 32.71 19.93
N ILE A 37 -4.24 33.15 18.68
CA ILE A 37 -4.42 32.26 17.53
C ILE A 37 -3.05 31.79 17.03
N ILE A 38 -2.78 30.49 17.14
CA ILE A 38 -1.51 29.89 16.69
C ILE A 38 -1.74 29.08 15.41
N ALA A 39 -0.95 29.38 14.38
CA ALA A 39 -0.84 28.56 13.18
C ALA A 39 0.00 27.30 13.45
N ARG A 40 -0.62 26.12 13.37
CA ARG A 40 0.07 24.83 13.45
C ARG A 40 0.07 24.16 12.07
N PRO A 41 1.20 23.57 11.62
CA PRO A 41 1.23 22.84 10.36
C PRO A 41 0.26 21.67 10.44
N ARG A 42 -0.60 21.54 9.42
CA ARG A 42 -1.51 20.41 9.30
C ARG A 42 -0.67 19.15 9.13
N ARG A 43 -0.64 18.29 10.15
CA ARG A 43 -0.04 16.96 10.03
C ARG A 43 -0.83 16.18 8.99
N ARG A 44 -0.34 16.15 7.74
CA ARG A 44 -0.82 15.19 6.75
C ARG A 44 -0.33 13.84 7.27
N GLY A 45 -1.20 13.13 7.98
CA GLY A 45 -0.94 11.73 8.29
C GLY A 45 -0.54 11.03 7.00
N LEU A 46 0.47 10.18 7.06
CA LEU A 46 0.85 9.34 5.94
C LEU A 46 -0.43 8.58 5.57
N ARG A 47 -1.13 9.02 4.52
CA ARG A 47 -2.30 8.33 4.00
C ARG A 47 -1.73 7.05 3.42
N ARG A 48 -1.56 6.03 4.27
CA ARG A 48 -1.08 4.72 3.87
C ARG A 48 -2.01 4.32 2.72
N PRO A 49 -1.50 4.12 1.51
CA PRO A 49 -2.35 3.92 0.35
C PRO A 49 -2.86 2.47 0.37
N ILE A 50 -3.69 2.14 1.35
CA ILE A 50 -4.35 0.85 1.49
C ILE A 50 -5.14 0.50 0.21
N HIS A 51 -5.64 1.51 -0.51
CA HIS A 51 -6.25 1.33 -1.82
C HIS A 51 -5.29 0.74 -2.87
N LEU A 52 -4.00 1.08 -2.87
CA LEU A 52 -3.01 0.47 -3.78
C LEU A 52 -2.80 -1.01 -3.46
N LEU A 53 -2.81 -1.38 -2.19
CA LEU A 53 -2.73 -2.78 -1.77
C LEU A 53 -3.96 -3.57 -2.27
N PHE A 54 -5.16 -3.02 -2.13
CA PHE A 54 -6.38 -3.65 -2.65
C PHE A 54 -6.38 -3.82 -4.17
N VAL A 55 -5.94 -2.78 -4.91
CA VAL A 55 -5.84 -2.85 -6.38
C VAL A 55 -4.85 -3.93 -6.81
N ALA A 56 -3.70 -4.04 -6.14
CA ALA A 56 -2.70 -5.06 -6.44
C ALA A 56 -3.25 -6.48 -6.21
N ILE A 57 -3.93 -6.72 -5.08
CA ILE A 57 -4.56 -8.01 -4.76
C ILE A 57 -5.64 -8.36 -5.79
N ALA A 58 -6.49 -7.40 -6.16
CA ALA A 58 -7.53 -7.60 -7.16
C ALA A 58 -6.94 -7.97 -8.53
N GLY A 59 -5.87 -7.31 -8.96
CA GLY A 59 -5.18 -7.64 -10.21
C GLY A 59 -4.64 -9.08 -10.24
N VAL A 60 -4.05 -9.53 -9.12
CA VAL A 60 -3.57 -10.92 -9.00
C VAL A 60 -4.72 -11.92 -9.03
N MET A 61 -5.83 -11.65 -8.35
CA MET A 61 -7.02 -12.52 -8.40
C MET A 61 -7.60 -12.63 -9.82
N LEU A 62 -7.70 -11.50 -10.53
CA LEU A 62 -8.26 -11.46 -11.87
C LEU A 62 -7.37 -12.22 -12.86
N PHE A 63 -6.05 -12.10 -12.73
CA PHE A 63 -5.09 -12.89 -13.48
C PHE A 63 -5.22 -14.40 -13.20
N LYS A 64 -5.35 -14.80 -11.92
CA LYS A 64 -5.61 -16.22 -11.54
C LYS A 64 -6.92 -16.74 -12.16
N ALA A 65 -7.98 -15.94 -12.13
CA ALA A 65 -9.28 -16.32 -12.68
C ALA A 65 -9.25 -16.50 -14.21
N VAL A 66 -8.56 -15.62 -14.93
CA VAL A 66 -8.35 -15.74 -16.38
C VAL A 66 -7.53 -16.98 -16.71
N LEU A 67 -6.45 -17.25 -15.98
CA LEU A 67 -5.66 -18.48 -16.15
C LEU A 67 -6.52 -19.73 -15.92
N TYR A 68 -7.32 -19.76 -14.86
CA TYR A 68 -8.20 -20.89 -14.58
C TYR A 68 -9.27 -21.08 -15.67
N ALA A 69 -9.90 -19.99 -16.12
CA ALA A 69 -10.92 -20.02 -17.16
C ALA A 69 -10.38 -20.45 -18.53
N THR A 70 -9.12 -20.10 -18.83
CA THR A 70 -8.47 -20.44 -20.11
C THR A 70 -7.88 -21.85 -20.13
N LEU A 71 -7.29 -22.32 -19.03
CA LEU A 71 -6.65 -23.65 -18.95
C LEU A 71 -7.63 -24.77 -18.57
N GLY A 72 -8.72 -24.44 -17.87
CA GLY A 72 -9.63 -25.42 -17.29
C GLY A 72 -9.10 -26.05 -15.99
N ALA A 73 -10.02 -26.61 -15.20
CA ALA A 73 -9.78 -27.05 -13.83
C ALA A 73 -8.65 -28.11 -13.70
N SER A 74 -8.62 -29.11 -14.59
CA SER A 74 -7.67 -30.21 -14.55
C SER A 74 -6.25 -29.77 -14.88
N THR A 75 -6.09 -28.97 -15.94
CA THR A 75 -4.80 -28.44 -16.38
C THR A 75 -4.24 -27.43 -15.38
N TYR A 76 -5.10 -26.62 -14.74
CA TYR A 76 -4.69 -25.68 -13.71
C TYR A 76 -4.05 -26.38 -12.50
N VAL A 77 -4.69 -27.44 -12.00
CA VAL A 77 -4.16 -28.23 -10.87
C VAL A 77 -2.82 -28.87 -11.21
N ALA A 78 -2.67 -29.42 -12.42
CA ALA A 78 -1.40 -30.00 -12.88
C ALA A 78 -0.26 -28.96 -12.96
N ARG A 79 -0.54 -27.75 -13.45
CA ARG A 79 0.45 -26.66 -13.54
C ARG A 79 0.83 -26.10 -12.17
N VAL A 80 -0.11 -26.03 -11.23
CA VAL A 80 0.19 -25.60 -9.85
C VAL A 80 1.06 -26.65 -9.13
N ALA A 81 0.83 -27.94 -9.39
CA ALA A 81 1.67 -29.02 -8.88
C ALA A 81 3.10 -28.94 -9.44
N GLU A 82 3.24 -28.70 -10.75
CA GLU A 82 4.53 -28.48 -11.42
C GLU A 82 5.26 -27.23 -10.87
N LEU A 83 4.52 -26.17 -10.56
CA LEU A 83 5.07 -24.94 -9.94
C LEU A 83 5.57 -25.19 -8.50
N ALA A 84 4.99 -26.15 -7.78
CA ALA A 84 5.39 -26.50 -6.42
C ALA A 84 6.70 -27.30 -6.36
N GLU A 85 7.12 -27.90 -7.48
CA GLU A 85 8.40 -28.62 -7.61
C GLU A 85 9.55 -27.74 -8.11
N GLY A 86 9.25 -26.49 -8.50
CA GLY A 86 10.22 -25.54 -9.05
C GLY A 86 11.09 -24.81 -8.01
N THR A 87 11.68 -23.70 -8.47
CA THR A 87 12.53 -22.79 -7.70
C THR A 87 11.79 -22.14 -6.52
N ALA A 88 12.52 -21.52 -5.59
CA ALA A 88 11.92 -20.88 -4.40
C ALA A 88 10.86 -19.81 -4.74
N ILE A 89 11.01 -19.11 -5.87
CA ILE A 89 10.05 -18.12 -6.37
C ILE A 89 8.80 -18.83 -6.93
N GLU A 90 8.98 -19.91 -7.68
CA GLU A 90 7.89 -20.71 -8.24
C GLU A 90 7.08 -21.41 -7.14
N ARG A 91 7.73 -21.91 -6.10
CA ARG A 91 7.08 -22.48 -4.90
C ARG A 91 6.25 -21.44 -4.13
N ALA A 92 6.73 -20.20 -4.03
CA ALA A 92 5.94 -19.11 -3.45
C ALA A 92 4.71 -18.79 -4.33
N GLY A 93 4.88 -18.81 -5.65
CA GLY A 93 3.77 -18.74 -6.61
C GLY A 93 2.76 -19.87 -6.43
N ALA A 94 3.23 -21.11 -6.27
CA ALA A 94 2.40 -22.29 -6.05
C ALA A 94 1.58 -22.20 -4.76
N TRP A 95 2.20 -21.71 -3.69
CA TRP A 95 1.52 -21.47 -2.41
C TRP A 95 0.43 -20.40 -2.51
N VAL A 96 0.70 -19.28 -3.21
CA VAL A 96 -0.31 -18.25 -3.51
C VAL A 96 -1.38 -18.77 -4.49
N MET A 97 -1.03 -19.72 -5.36
CA MET A 97 -1.93 -20.32 -6.34
C MET A 97 -2.74 -21.50 -5.83
N HIS A 98 -2.47 -22.00 -4.62
CA HIS A 98 -3.26 -23.08 -4.05
C HIS A 98 -4.74 -22.69 -4.01
N ALA A 99 -5.60 -23.59 -4.47
CA ALA A 99 -7.03 -23.36 -4.56
C ALA A 99 -7.64 -23.28 -3.16
N ASP A 100 -7.71 -22.08 -2.59
CA ASP A 100 -8.51 -21.79 -1.42
C ASP A 100 -10.00 -21.77 -1.79
N ASP A 101 -10.87 -22.25 -0.89
CA ASP A 101 -12.34 -22.31 -1.03
C ASP A 101 -12.99 -21.00 -1.53
N LEU A 102 -12.34 -19.85 -1.30
CA LEU A 102 -12.72 -18.54 -1.83
C LEU A 102 -12.69 -18.45 -3.36
N THR A 103 -11.77 -19.16 -4.02
CA THR A 103 -11.65 -19.18 -5.49
C THR A 103 -12.81 -19.97 -6.11
N ILE A 104 -13.23 -21.06 -5.48
CA ILE A 104 -14.38 -21.87 -5.90
C ILE A 104 -15.68 -21.08 -5.72
N TRP A 105 -15.81 -20.35 -4.61
CA TRP A 105 -16.97 -19.50 -4.32
C TRP A 105 -17.12 -18.33 -5.31
N LEU A 106 -16.02 -17.65 -5.67
CA LEU A 106 -16.01 -16.59 -6.69
C LEU A 106 -16.29 -17.13 -8.10
N ALA A 107 -15.78 -18.32 -8.43
CA ALA A 107 -16.04 -18.97 -9.72
C ALA A 107 -17.51 -19.38 -9.89
N LEU A 108 -18.17 -19.83 -8.82
CA LEU A 108 -19.61 -20.13 -8.80
C LEU A 108 -20.48 -18.89 -9.06
N GLN A 109 -20.12 -17.74 -8.47
CA GLN A 109 -20.83 -16.47 -8.69
C GLN A 109 -20.65 -15.94 -10.13
N GLY A 110 -19.44 -16.04 -10.70
CA GLY A 110 -19.18 -15.59 -12.06
C GLY A 110 -19.95 -16.39 -13.13
N LYS A 111 -20.12 -17.70 -12.92
CA LYS A 111 -20.89 -18.57 -13.83
C LYS A 111 -22.40 -18.25 -13.83
N MET A 112 -22.92 -17.68 -12.74
CA MET A 112 -24.33 -17.33 -12.57
C MET A 112 -24.70 -16.00 -13.25
N LEU A 113 -23.73 -15.12 -13.48
CA LEU A 113 -23.89 -13.83 -14.19
C LEU A 113 -23.81 -13.96 -15.73
N LEU A 114 -23.35 -15.12 -16.22
CA LEU A 114 -23.14 -15.41 -17.65
C LEU A 114 -24.20 -16.37 -18.23
N ASN A 115 -25.27 -16.65 -17.48
CA ASN A 115 -26.35 -17.55 -17.86
C ASN A 115 -27.71 -16.85 -17.85
#